data_AF-A0A7J8GQT0-F1
#
_entry.id   AF-A0A7J8GQT0-F1
#
_cell.length_a   1.000
_cell.length_b   1.000
_cell.length_c   1.000
_cell.angle_alpha   90.00
_cell.angle_beta   90.00
_cell.angle_gamma   90.00
#
_symmetry.space_group_name_H-M   'P 1'
#
loop_
_entity.id
_entity.type
_entity.pdbx_description
1 polymer ?
#
loop_
_entity_poly.entity_id
_entity_poly.type
_entity_poly.pdbx_seq_one_letter_code
_entity_poly.pdbx_strand_id
1 'polypeptide(L)'
;MVHFPTLEGQKPSRSLEYAGECAKLIEVFNERFKDVKSKQMELNIFAAPFNMERADVPDNLQHEIIQLQSNDELKASYNFPLPEFYKRYLSKDKFPTLRRHALKYACGFGTTYCCKQFFSKPTIVKSRLCSRLTRANLEKQL
;
A
#
# COMPACT_ATOMS: atom_id res chain seq x y z
N MET A 1 -29.51 -12.54 -6.08
CA MET A 1 -30.06 -11.20 -6.39
C MET A 1 -30.11 -10.45 -5.06
N VAL A 2 -29.22 -9.49 -4.83
CA VAL A 2 -29.09 -8.83 -3.52
C VAL A 2 -30.20 -7.78 -3.43
N HIS A 3 -31.26 -8.09 -2.68
CA HIS A 3 -32.35 -7.17 -2.42
C HIS A 3 -31.89 -6.22 -1.31
N PHE A 4 -31.85 -4.92 -1.59
CA PHE A 4 -31.56 -3.87 -0.60
C PHE A 4 -32.87 -3.14 -0.28
N PRO A 5 -33.67 -3.61 0.70
CA PRO A 5 -35.00 -3.06 1.00
C PRO A 5 -34.95 -1.58 1.36
N THR A 6 -33.82 -1.11 1.90
CA THR A 6 -33.58 0.28 2.28
C THR A 6 -33.58 1.24 1.08
N LEU A 7 -33.29 0.76 -0.13
CA LEU A 7 -33.23 1.58 -1.34
C LEU A 7 -34.57 1.62 -2.11
N GLU A 8 -35.49 0.70 -1.83
CA GLU A 8 -36.77 0.56 -2.53
C GLU A 8 -37.71 1.76 -2.29
N GLY A 9 -37.57 2.43 -1.14
CA GLY A 9 -38.35 3.62 -0.78
C GLY A 9 -37.66 4.97 -1.06
N GLN A 10 -36.42 5.00 -1.55
CA GLN A 10 -35.72 6.26 -1.83
C GLN A 10 -36.05 6.77 -3.24
N LYS A 11 -36.76 7.91 -3.31
CA LYS A 11 -36.85 8.67 -4.56
C LYS A 11 -35.52 9.38 -4.81
N PRO A 12 -34.94 9.31 -6.02
CA PRO A 12 -33.65 9.93 -6.35
C PRO A 12 -33.83 11.44 -6.56
N SER A 13 -34.17 12.19 -5.51
CA SER A 13 -34.17 13.67 -5.55
C SER A 13 -32.84 14.25 -5.05
N ARG A 14 -32.04 13.47 -4.31
CA ARG A 14 -30.78 13.88 -3.68
C ARG A 14 -29.52 13.45 -4.44
N SER A 15 -29.66 12.97 -5.68
CA SER A 15 -28.52 12.51 -6.49
C SER A 15 -27.45 13.60 -6.69
N LEU A 16 -27.88 14.86 -6.83
CA LEU A 16 -26.99 16.01 -6.95
C LEU A 16 -26.24 16.32 -5.64
N GLU A 17 -26.92 16.23 -4.49
CA GLU A 17 -26.31 16.40 -3.16
C GLU A 17 -25.29 15.27 -2.90
N TYR A 18 -25.65 14.03 -3.22
CA TYR A 18 -24.76 12.88 -3.10
C TYR A 18 -23.52 12.99 -4.01
N ALA A 19 -23.69 13.49 -5.23
CA ALA A 19 -22.57 13.76 -6.13
C ALA A 19 -21.61 14.82 -5.54
N GLY A 20 -22.14 15.86 -4.91
CA GLY A 20 -21.36 16.87 -4.20
C GLY A 20 -20.54 16.29 -3.05
N GLU A 21 -21.14 15.41 -2.23
CA GLU A 21 -20.43 14.73 -1.15
C GLU A 21 -19.37 13.75 -1.68
N CYS A 22 -19.64 13.02 -2.76
CA CYS A 22 -18.65 12.19 -3.44
C CYS A 22 -17.46 13.00 -3.95
N ALA A 23 -17.70 14.19 -4.52
CA ALA A 23 -16.63 15.07 -5.00
C ALA A 23 -15.73 15.53 -3.85
N LYS A 24 -16.31 15.95 -2.71
CA LYS A 24 -15.56 16.31 -1.49
C LYS A 24 -14.73 15.13 -0.97
N LEU A 25 -15.30 13.93 -0.95
CA LEU A 25 -14.59 12.72 -0.52
C LEU A 25 -13.40 12.40 -1.43
N ILE A 26 -13.57 12.55 -2.75
CA ILE A 26 -12.50 12.36 -3.74
C ILE A 26 -11.39 13.40 -3.52
N GLU A 27 -11.73 14.66 -3.26
CA GLU A 27 -10.76 15.73 -2.99
C GLU A 27 -9.93 15.43 -1.75
N VAL A 28 -10.58 15.11 -0.63
CA VAL A 28 -9.90 14.76 0.62
C VAL A 28 -9.05 13.50 0.45
N PHE A 29 -9.53 12.50 -0.30
CA PHE A 29 -8.77 11.30 -0.62
C PHE A 29 -7.50 11.66 -1.42
N ASN A 30 -7.66 12.48 -2.46
CA ASN A 30 -6.56 12.90 -3.32
C ASN A 30 -5.49 13.67 -2.55
N GLU A 31 -5.89 14.57 -1.67
CA GLU A 31 -4.95 15.33 -0.84
C GLU A 31 -4.25 14.42 0.17
N ARG A 32 -5.00 13.51 0.82
CA ARG A 32 -4.43 12.55 1.77
C ARG A 32 -3.38 11.62 1.16
N PHE A 33 -3.55 11.23 -0.10
CA PHE A 33 -2.67 10.30 -0.81
C PHE A 33 -1.80 10.98 -1.87
N LYS A 34 -1.60 12.30 -1.77
CA LYS A 34 -0.77 13.07 -2.70
C LYS A 34 0.67 12.58 -2.75
N ASP A 35 1.21 12.14 -1.62
CA ASP A 35 2.54 11.54 -1.52
C ASP A 35 2.64 10.20 -2.26
N VAL A 36 1.61 9.35 -2.20
CA VAL A 36 1.52 8.11 -2.97
C VAL A 36 1.48 8.41 -4.47
N LYS A 37 0.66 9.39 -4.88
CA LYS A 37 0.60 9.84 -6.28
C LYS A 37 1.94 10.39 -6.77
N SER A 38 2.68 11.09 -5.92
CA SER A 38 4.02 11.58 -6.27
C SER A 38 5.02 10.45 -6.57
N LYS A 39 4.75 9.25 -6.05
CA LYS A 39 5.56 8.03 -6.25
C LYS A 39 4.93 7.07 -7.26
N GLN A 40 3.95 7.50 -8.04
CA GLN A 40 3.21 6.61 -8.96
C GLN A 40 4.14 5.88 -9.92
N MET A 41 5.17 6.57 -10.45
CA MET A 41 6.15 5.98 -11.34
C MET A 41 6.89 4.79 -10.69
N GLU A 42 7.39 5.02 -9.49
CA GLU A 42 8.14 4.04 -8.72
C GLU A 42 7.28 2.83 -8.35
N LEU A 43 6.01 3.07 -8.04
CA LEU A 43 5.01 2.05 -7.76
C LEU A 43 4.67 1.24 -9.02
N ASN A 44 4.58 1.89 -10.18
CA ASN A 44 4.35 1.20 -11.45
C ASN A 44 5.54 0.31 -11.84
N ILE A 45 6.77 0.76 -11.62
CA ILE A 45 7.98 -0.07 -11.81
C ILE A 45 7.89 -1.33 -10.95
N PHE A 46 7.38 -1.23 -9.72
CA PHE A 46 7.18 -2.40 -8.86
C PHE A 46 5.99 -3.27 -9.28
N ALA A 47 4.85 -2.67 -9.63
CA ALA A 47 3.58 -3.37 -9.82
C ALA A 47 3.32 -3.86 -11.25
N ALA A 48 4.01 -3.30 -12.24
CA ALA A 48 3.80 -3.59 -13.65
C ALA A 48 5.09 -3.37 -14.49
N PRO A 49 6.25 -3.95 -14.11
CA PRO A 49 7.53 -3.70 -14.78
C PRO A 49 7.52 -4.08 -16.28
N PHE A 50 6.69 -5.05 -16.67
CA PHE A 50 6.56 -5.51 -18.05
C PHE A 50 5.80 -4.54 -18.96
N ASN A 51 5.07 -3.58 -18.40
CA ASN A 51 4.21 -2.64 -19.13
C ASN A 51 4.73 -1.19 -19.04
N MET A 52 5.95 -0.99 -18.54
CA MET A 52 6.57 0.34 -18.44
C MET A 52 7.03 0.85 -19.80
N GLU A 53 6.70 2.10 -20.12
CA GLU A 53 7.27 2.79 -21.28
C GLU A 53 8.71 3.23 -20.99
N ARG A 54 9.59 3.19 -21.99
CA ARG A 54 11.01 3.55 -21.79
C ARG A 54 11.20 4.99 -21.33
N ALA A 55 10.36 5.92 -21.80
CA ALA A 55 10.41 7.34 -21.44
C ALA A 55 10.08 7.59 -19.96
N ASP A 56 9.35 6.66 -19.34
CA ASP A 56 8.88 6.75 -17.97
C ASP A 56 9.88 6.14 -16.96
N VAL A 57 10.80 5.29 -17.41
CA VAL A 57 11.74 4.60 -16.54
C VAL A 57 12.96 5.48 -16.24
N PRO A 58 13.37 5.64 -14.96
CA PRO A 58 14.62 6.28 -14.60
C PRO A 58 15.84 5.64 -15.28
N ASP A 59 16.82 6.43 -15.68
CA ASP A 59 18.00 5.97 -16.44
C ASP A 59 18.73 4.78 -15.79
N ASN A 60 18.82 4.77 -14.46
CA ASN A 60 19.47 3.70 -13.70
C ASN A 60 18.71 2.35 -13.74
N LEU A 61 17.46 2.33 -14.23
CA LEU A 61 16.61 1.14 -14.33
C LEU A 61 16.28 0.77 -15.78
N GLN A 62 16.48 1.67 -16.75
CA GLN A 62 16.10 1.44 -18.15
C GLN A 62 16.67 0.15 -18.73
N HIS A 63 17.97 -0.11 -18.54
CA HIS A 63 18.62 -1.32 -19.06
C HIS A 63 18.04 -2.60 -18.45
N GLU A 64 17.85 -2.63 -17.12
CA GLU A 64 17.30 -3.80 -16.41
C GLU A 64 15.83 -4.04 -16.79
N ILE A 65 15.03 -2.97 -16.99
CA ILE A 65 13.64 -3.09 -17.43
C ILE A 65 13.55 -3.61 -18.87
N ILE A 66 14.38 -3.10 -19.79
CA ILE A 66 14.41 -3.58 -21.18
C ILE A 66 14.77 -5.07 -21.21
N GLN A 67 15.81 -5.46 -20.46
CA GLN A 67 16.23 -6.85 -20.36
C GLN A 67 15.12 -7.73 -19.77
N LEU A 68 14.41 -7.26 -18.74
CA LEU A 68 13.28 -7.98 -18.16
C LEU A 68 12.14 -8.15 -19.18
N GLN A 69 11.76 -7.08 -19.86
CA GLN A 69 10.67 -7.07 -20.85
C GLN A 69 10.94 -7.98 -22.05
N SER A 70 12.22 -8.18 -22.40
CA SER A 70 12.64 -9.12 -23.45
C SER A 70 12.70 -10.59 -23.02
N ASN A 71 12.48 -10.90 -21.74
CA ASN A 71 12.63 -12.25 -21.21
C ASN A 71 11.27 -12.93 -21.02
N ASP A 72 10.90 -13.79 -21.97
CA ASP A 72 9.61 -14.50 -21.96
C ASP A 72 9.46 -15.49 -20.80
N GLU A 73 10.56 -16.10 -20.31
CA GLU A 73 10.53 -17.00 -19.15
C GLU A 73 10.20 -16.23 -17.86
N LEU A 74 10.80 -15.05 -17.68
CA LEU A 74 10.48 -14.15 -16.57
C LEU A 74 9.05 -13.63 -16.68
N LYS A 75 8.57 -13.36 -17.90
CA LYS A 75 7.17 -12.96 -18.12
C LYS A 75 6.19 -14.08 -17.78
N ALA A 76 6.50 -15.33 -18.14
CA ALA A 76 5.67 -16.49 -17.79
C ALA A 76 5.63 -16.77 -16.28
N SER A 77 6.72 -16.47 -15.57
CA SER A 77 6.80 -16.56 -14.10
C SER A 77 6.22 -15.35 -13.37
N TYR A 78 5.72 -14.33 -14.08
CA TYR A 78 5.03 -13.17 -13.50
C TYR A 78 3.59 -13.46 -13.02
N ASN A 79 3.26 -14.72 -12.75
CA ASN A 79 1.99 -15.14 -12.15
C ASN A 79 2.08 -15.30 -10.62
N PHE A 80 3.28 -15.27 -10.05
CA PHE A 80 3.49 -15.33 -8.61
C PHE A 80 3.26 -13.96 -7.94
N PRO A 81 2.94 -13.91 -6.63
CA PRO A 81 2.89 -12.66 -5.88
C PRO A 81 4.17 -11.84 -6.07
N LEU A 82 4.04 -10.52 -6.29
CA LEU A 82 5.16 -9.63 -6.65
C LEU A 82 6.41 -9.81 -5.79
N PRO A 83 6.35 -9.81 -4.44
CA PRO A 83 7.56 -9.97 -3.63
C PRO A 83 8.26 -11.30 -3.88
N GLU A 84 7.49 -12.37 -4.12
CA GLU A 84 8.03 -13.70 -4.38
C GLU A 84 8.60 -13.80 -5.79
N PHE A 85 7.95 -13.16 -6.77
CA PHE A 85 8.48 -13.02 -8.12
C PHE A 85 9.89 -12.40 -8.10
N TYR A 86 10.01 -11.21 -7.49
CA TYR A 86 11.28 -10.50 -7.40
C TYR A 86 12.33 -11.24 -6.58
N LYS A 87 11.92 -11.98 -5.55
CA LYS A 87 12.83 -12.73 -4.68
C LYS A 87 13.34 -14.01 -5.34
N ARG A 88 12.48 -14.76 -6.05
CA ARG A 88 12.83 -16.07 -6.62
C ARG A 88 13.39 -15.99 -8.04
N TYR A 89 12.84 -15.14 -8.90
CA TYR A 89 13.08 -15.22 -10.35
C TYR A 89 14.05 -14.14 -10.85
N LEU A 90 14.11 -12.96 -10.23
CA LEU A 90 15.10 -11.95 -10.60
C LEU A 90 16.46 -12.25 -9.98
N SER A 91 17.42 -12.67 -10.78
CA SER A 91 18.81 -12.83 -10.33
C SER A 91 19.40 -11.51 -9.81
N LYS A 92 20.10 -11.56 -8.68
CA LYS A 92 20.77 -10.39 -8.08
C LYS A 92 21.89 -9.85 -8.99
N ASP A 93 22.52 -10.72 -9.77
CA ASP A 93 23.65 -10.33 -10.64
C ASP A 93 23.16 -9.70 -11.95
N LYS A 94 22.01 -10.15 -12.46
CA LYS A 94 21.41 -9.63 -13.70
C LYS A 94 20.52 -8.40 -13.47
N PHE A 95 19.82 -8.35 -12.34
CA PHE A 95 18.85 -7.29 -12.02
C PHE A 95 19.08 -6.67 -10.64
N PRO A 96 20.31 -6.21 -10.32
CA PRO A 96 20.65 -5.74 -8.98
C PRO A 96 19.83 -4.52 -8.54
N THR A 97 19.54 -3.59 -9.46
CA THR A 97 18.89 -2.31 -9.15
C THR A 97 17.38 -2.50 -9.04
N LEU A 98 16.78 -3.18 -10.02
CA LEU A 98 15.36 -3.48 -10.09
C LEU A 98 14.93 -4.39 -8.94
N ARG A 99 15.73 -5.42 -8.61
CA ARG A 99 15.43 -6.29 -7.46
C ARG A 99 15.45 -5.50 -6.16
N ARG A 100 16.44 -4.62 -5.96
CA ARG A 100 16.53 -3.78 -4.75
C ARG A 100 15.35 -2.82 -4.65
N HIS A 101 15.02 -2.15 -5.75
CA HIS A 101 13.86 -1.27 -5.87
C HIS A 101 12.58 -2.00 -5.48
N ALA A 102 12.32 -3.14 -6.11
CA ALA A 102 11.11 -3.90 -5.89
C ALA A 102 10.98 -4.40 -4.44
N LEU A 103 12.06 -4.90 -3.84
CA LEU A 103 12.04 -5.36 -2.45
C LEU A 103 11.82 -4.19 -1.47
N LYS A 104 12.36 -3.00 -1.75
CA LYS A 104 12.08 -1.78 -0.96
C LYS A 104 10.59 -1.47 -0.93
N TYR A 105 9.92 -1.49 -2.08
CA TYR A 105 8.47 -1.24 -2.15
C TYR A 105 7.65 -2.39 -1.57
N ALA A 106 8.05 -3.65 -1.76
CA ALA A 106 7.41 -4.81 -1.14
C ALA A 106 7.38 -4.72 0.40
N CYS A 107 8.49 -4.28 1.02
CA CYS A 107 8.57 -4.10 2.48
C CYS A 107 7.65 -2.98 2.99
N GLY A 108 7.39 -1.94 2.20
CA GLY A 108 6.47 -0.86 2.56
C GLY A 108 5.04 -1.33 2.79
N PHE A 109 4.56 -2.28 1.99
CA PHE A 109 3.20 -2.81 2.12
C PHE A 109 3.06 -3.81 3.26
N GLY A 110 4.06 -4.69 3.46
CA GLY A 110 4.03 -5.70 4.53
C GLY A 110 4.17 -5.10 5.93
N THR A 111 4.93 -4.01 6.08
CA THR A 111 5.19 -3.42 7.40
C THR A 111 3.95 -2.76 8.00
N THR A 112 2.98 -2.26 7.24
CA THR A 112 1.76 -1.70 7.85
C THR A 112 0.90 -2.77 8.53
N TYR A 113 0.75 -3.95 7.93
CA TYR A 113 0.05 -5.08 8.55
C TYR A 113 0.87 -5.65 9.72
N CYS A 114 2.17 -5.91 9.52
CA CYS A 114 3.05 -6.42 10.57
C CYS A 114 3.18 -5.45 11.75
N CYS A 115 3.28 -4.14 11.51
CA CYS A 115 3.28 -3.12 12.56
C CYS A 115 1.93 -3.04 13.26
N LYS A 116 0.80 -3.07 12.53
CA LYS A 116 -0.52 -3.15 13.18
C LYS A 116 -0.64 -4.39 14.05
N GLN A 117 -0.18 -5.56 13.59
CA GLN A 117 -0.18 -6.81 14.36
C GLN A 117 0.78 -6.78 15.57
N PHE A 118 1.87 -6.00 15.48
CA PHE A 118 2.84 -5.79 16.56
C PHE A 118 2.32 -4.81 17.62
N PHE A 119 1.67 -3.73 17.21
CA PHE A 119 1.08 -2.72 18.09
C PHE A 119 -0.33 -3.08 18.60
N SER A 120 -1.06 -3.97 17.90
CA SER A 120 -2.32 -4.57 18.36
C SER A 120 -2.11 -5.70 19.36
N LYS A 121 -0.87 -5.97 19.78
CA LYS A 121 -0.58 -6.72 21.00
C LYS A 121 -0.40 -5.71 22.15
N PRO A 122 -1.47 -5.25 22.80
CA PRO A 122 -1.32 -4.53 24.05
C PRO A 122 -0.82 -5.52 25.11
N THR A 123 0.44 -5.36 25.48
CA THR A 123 0.85 -5.27 26.89
C THR A 123 0.29 -6.32 27.88
N ILE A 124 0.80 -7.56 27.81
CA ILE A 124 0.86 -8.43 29.00
C ILE A 124 1.75 -7.78 30.09
N VAL A 125 2.64 -6.85 29.72
CA VAL A 125 3.55 -6.15 30.64
C VAL A 125 2.91 -4.90 31.28
N LYS A 126 2.02 -4.13 30.60
CA LYS A 126 1.33 -2.99 31.26
C LYS A 126 0.25 -3.44 32.24
N SER A 127 -0.43 -4.58 32.04
CA SER A 127 -1.49 -4.98 32.99
C SER A 127 -0.96 -5.40 34.36
N ARG A 128 0.28 -5.92 34.43
CA ARG A 128 0.92 -6.27 35.71
C ARG A 128 1.51 -5.08 36.46
N LEU A 129 1.99 -4.03 35.76
CA LEU A 129 2.56 -2.84 36.41
C LEU A 129 1.54 -1.70 36.66
N CYS A 130 0.40 -1.67 35.96
CA CYS A 130 -0.59 -0.59 36.08
C CYS A 130 -1.88 -0.97 36.83
N SER A 131 -1.85 -1.90 37.78
CA SER A 131 -3.03 -2.23 38.59
C SER A 131 -3.18 -1.44 39.88
N ARG A 132 -2.32 -0.44 40.17
CA ARG A 132 -2.39 0.34 41.43
C ARG A 132 -2.12 1.84 41.33
N LEU A 133 -2.73 2.51 40.36
CA LEU A 133 -2.98 3.96 40.49
C LEU A 133 -4.47 4.17 40.74
N THR A 134 -4.86 4.01 42.01
CA THR A 134 -6.15 4.49 42.50
C THR A 134 -6.14 6.01 42.35
N ARG A 135 -7.21 6.55 41.76
CA ARG A 135 -7.46 7.96 41.39
C ARG A 135 -7.23 9.00 42.51
N ALA A 136 -6.97 8.57 43.75
CA ALA A 136 -6.76 9.41 44.93
C ALA A 136 -5.36 10.06 45.04
N ASN A 137 -4.37 9.65 44.24
CA ASN A 137 -2.99 10.17 44.36
C ASN A 137 -2.64 11.30 43.39
N LEU A 138 -3.56 11.71 42.50
CA LEU A 138 -3.30 12.74 41.48
C LEU A 138 -3.50 14.19 41.98
N GLU A 139 -4.06 14.41 43.17
CA GLU A 139 -4.34 15.77 43.69
C GLU A 139 -3.36 16.28 44.76
N LYS A 140 -2.22 15.61 45.00
CA LYS A 140 -1.24 16.05 46.01
C LYS A 140 0.09 16.57 45.46
N GLN A 141 0.15 16.99 44.20
CA GLN A 141 1.34 17.67 43.65
C GLN A 141 1.02 18.93 42.84
N LEU A 142 0.13 19.77 43.38
CA LEU A 142 0.17 21.21 43.16
C LEU A 142 0.44 21.89 44.51
#